data_AF-A0A920FMW6-F1
#
_entry.id   AF-A0A920FMW6-F1
#
_cell.length_a   1.000
_cell.length_b   1.000
_cell.length_c   1.000
_cell.angle_alpha   90.00
_cell.angle_beta   90.00
_cell.angle_gamma   90.00
#
_symmetry.space_group_name_H-M   'P 1'
#
loop_
_entity.id
_entity.type
_entity.pdbx_description
1 polymer ?
#
loop_
_entity_poly.entity_id
_entity_poly.type
_entity_poly.pdbx_seq_one_letter_code
_entity_poly.pdbx_strand_id
1 'polypeptide(L)'
;MGFPFESAWQSRIERKIPAGSSGGKAIHFCSVKIEEHEASLKLDAEHFFSFWKEEEELTEDVILLLHLQRKRQEPWNENRLCVFQQLYELDPKRKEDRIRGCTWKGESESLEWLSLIVPGTETPLEVIAQHFGAAVVSPQEPMRLDVLQIPKPWGYEGWYTGVEKRGVALIHDRFGRTELPYALGLFPEPLLNGADEQLILLKTLNPVREEVLGDLYLEMHEKKWEVYVVTALDPQAWPSGKGEILAGLNPEVISRYRERYGENWSEPCLRDFQEQIREYEKIRRELDQLLDRLKQEIGLSESEAISPEQMTELEQKLPEDLRQKEKELRQKAYAYIGRVSVEVGDVVTFPALQVHSLQHGIRVIEFQTPHYERLIVMFAQKVLTQNHWDTDRAMDLINTEPYRLPEPQLLTEEGGYLEERIVDFPDFSSERIRMDENISRKFQCEGRYHLIICVKGKLRLESQSGSSLELLPEEAVFLPASTSFYRVTNSGADSMIFLRAVPVKAHSAKLD
;
A
#
# COMPACT_ATOMS: atom_id res chain seq x y z
N MET A 1 -7.75 14.02 32.76
CA MET A 1 -9.16 13.89 33.18
C MET A 1 -9.45 12.41 33.20
N GLY A 2 -9.77 11.84 34.36
CA GLY A 2 -10.00 10.40 34.49
C GLY A 2 -11.20 9.99 33.65
N PHE A 3 -11.00 9.07 32.71
CA PHE A 3 -12.10 8.26 32.21
C PHE A 3 -12.59 7.45 33.41
N PRO A 4 -13.86 7.58 33.85
CA PRO A 4 -14.40 6.62 34.77
C PRO A 4 -14.41 5.30 33.99
N PHE A 5 -13.53 4.39 34.35
CA PHE A 5 -13.61 3.01 33.91
C PHE A 5 -14.96 2.50 34.42
N GLU A 6 -15.98 2.56 33.56
CA GLU A 6 -17.38 2.49 33.97
C GLU A 6 -17.66 1.20 34.75
N SER A 7 -18.58 1.28 35.71
CA SER A 7 -19.15 0.12 36.41
C SER A 7 -19.71 -0.95 35.45
N ALA A 8 -19.95 -0.60 34.18
CA ALA A 8 -20.33 -1.51 33.11
C ALA A 8 -19.26 -2.55 32.75
N TRP A 9 -17.97 -2.28 32.98
CA TRP A 9 -16.89 -3.20 32.66
C TRP A 9 -16.68 -4.28 33.71
N GLN A 10 -16.85 -3.94 34.99
CA GLN A 10 -16.60 -4.86 36.10
C GLN A 10 -17.48 -6.13 36.04
N SER A 11 -18.70 -6.04 35.51
CA SER A 11 -19.60 -7.19 35.35
C SER A 11 -19.27 -8.09 34.14
N ARG A 12 -18.40 -7.63 33.22
CA ARG A 12 -18.04 -8.32 31.96
C ARG A 12 -16.66 -8.98 31.99
N ILE A 13 -15.90 -8.78 33.07
CA ILE A 13 -14.55 -9.33 33.21
C ILE A 13 -14.65 -10.74 33.80
N GLU A 14 -14.26 -11.75 33.02
CA GLU A 14 -13.93 -13.07 33.57
C GLU A 14 -12.47 -13.04 34.07
N ARG A 15 -12.27 -12.76 35.36
CA ARG A 15 -10.96 -12.81 36.03
C ARG A 15 -10.64 -14.26 36.38
N LYS A 16 -9.45 -14.73 36.01
CA LYS A 16 -8.96 -16.07 36.38
C LYS A 16 -7.48 -15.97 36.73
N ILE A 17 -7.12 -16.43 37.93
CA ILE A 17 -5.76 -16.39 38.49
C ILE A 17 -5.48 -17.78 39.10
N PRO A 18 -4.32 -18.44 38.94
CA PRO A 18 -3.15 -18.21 38.04
C PRO A 18 -2.85 -19.40 37.07
N ALA A 19 -2.21 -19.11 35.93
CA ALA A 19 -1.61 -20.12 35.04
C ALA A 19 -0.10 -20.30 35.36
N GLY A 20 0.21 -20.81 36.55
CA GLY A 20 1.58 -21.20 36.94
C GLY A 20 2.60 -20.07 37.06
N SER A 21 3.85 -20.47 37.35
CA SER A 21 5.04 -19.62 37.32
C SER A 21 5.84 -19.90 36.06
N SER A 22 6.28 -18.87 35.36
CA SER A 22 7.16 -19.01 34.21
C SER A 22 8.45 -18.23 34.40
N GLY A 23 9.59 -18.90 34.35
CA GLY A 23 10.89 -18.26 34.62
C GLY A 23 10.96 -17.52 35.97
N GLY A 24 10.11 -17.89 36.93
CA GLY A 24 9.93 -17.19 38.22
C GLY A 24 8.95 -16.01 38.23
N LYS A 25 8.30 -15.66 37.10
CA LYS A 25 7.26 -14.62 37.01
C LYS A 25 5.86 -15.20 37.19
N ALA A 26 4.97 -14.44 37.81
CA ALA A 26 3.53 -14.74 37.82
C ALA A 26 2.90 -14.26 36.49
N ILE A 27 1.97 -15.05 35.95
CA ILE A 27 1.16 -14.68 34.79
C ILE A 27 -0.27 -14.45 35.27
N HIS A 28 -0.79 -13.25 35.01
CA HIS A 28 -2.18 -12.90 35.27
C HIS A 28 -2.87 -12.67 33.93
N PHE A 29 -4.09 -13.20 33.77
CA PHE A 29 -4.85 -12.99 32.57
C PHE A 29 -6.28 -12.51 32.86
N CYS A 30 -6.78 -11.72 31.93
CA CYS A 30 -8.12 -11.17 31.94
C CYS A 30 -8.72 -11.40 30.55
N SER A 31 -9.94 -11.94 30.50
CA SER A 31 -10.68 -12.06 29.25
C SER A 31 -11.95 -11.23 29.32
N VAL A 32 -12.18 -10.44 28.27
CA VAL A 32 -13.34 -9.57 28.12
C VAL A 32 -14.00 -9.87 26.78
N LYS A 33 -15.31 -10.17 26.80
CA LYS A 33 -16.12 -10.27 25.58
C LYS A 33 -16.76 -8.92 25.30
N ILE A 34 -16.50 -8.36 24.12
CA ILE A 34 -17.05 -7.07 23.70
C ILE A 34 -18.06 -7.34 22.58
N GLU A 35 -19.36 -7.25 22.92
CA GLU A 35 -20.44 -7.32 21.95
C GLU A 35 -20.73 -5.93 21.34
N GLU A 36 -21.04 -5.91 20.05
CA GLU A 36 -20.86 -4.77 19.13
C GLU A 36 -21.87 -3.61 19.27
N HIS A 37 -22.61 -3.50 20.37
CA HIS A 37 -23.57 -2.39 20.55
C HIS A 37 -22.98 -1.10 21.15
N GLU A 38 -21.69 -1.06 21.46
CA GLU A 38 -21.05 0.08 22.13
C GLU A 38 -19.73 0.48 21.43
N ALA A 39 -19.81 0.98 20.20
CA ALA A 39 -18.69 1.56 19.46
C ALA A 39 -18.06 2.80 20.15
N SER A 40 -18.68 3.31 21.22
CA SER A 40 -18.21 4.49 21.98
C SER A 40 -17.07 4.19 22.95
N LEU A 41 -16.77 2.93 23.25
CA LEU A 41 -15.70 2.56 24.18
C LEU A 41 -14.50 1.97 23.42
N LYS A 42 -13.61 2.84 22.93
CA LYS A 42 -12.27 2.42 22.50
C LYS A 42 -11.47 2.01 23.74
N LEU A 43 -11.49 0.72 24.05
CA LEU A 43 -10.62 0.17 25.08
C LEU A 43 -9.17 0.25 24.60
N ASP A 44 -8.38 1.14 25.19
CA ASP A 44 -6.93 1.14 25.05
C ASP A 44 -6.35 0.13 26.06
N ALA A 45 -5.63 -0.87 25.54
CA ALA A 45 -5.03 -1.92 26.35
C ALA A 45 -4.05 -1.35 27.40
N GLU A 46 -3.33 -0.27 27.08
CA GLU A 46 -2.43 0.38 28.04
C GLU A 46 -3.19 0.98 29.22
N HIS A 47 -4.29 1.68 28.94
CA HIS A 47 -5.17 2.23 29.98
C HIS A 47 -5.80 1.10 30.82
N PHE A 48 -6.22 0.00 30.18
CA PHE A 48 -6.74 -1.17 30.90
C PHE A 48 -5.69 -1.76 31.85
N PHE A 49 -4.46 -1.97 31.38
CA PHE A 49 -3.41 -2.54 32.23
C PHE A 49 -3.02 -1.62 33.37
N SER A 50 -2.97 -0.30 33.16
CA SER A 50 -2.71 0.67 34.23
C SER A 50 -3.79 0.60 35.31
N PHE A 51 -5.06 0.64 34.92
CA PHE A 51 -6.18 0.49 35.84
C PHE A 51 -6.14 -0.85 36.59
N TRP A 52 -5.90 -1.96 35.87
CA TRP A 52 -5.88 -3.29 36.46
C TRP A 52 -4.74 -3.47 37.47
N LYS A 53 -3.56 -2.88 37.20
CA LYS A 53 -2.45 -2.85 38.17
C LYS A 53 -2.79 -2.07 39.43
N GLU A 54 -3.43 -0.92 39.29
CA GLU A 54 -3.86 -0.09 40.43
C GLU A 54 -4.94 -0.79 41.26
N GLU A 55 -5.94 -1.41 40.62
CA GLU A 55 -7.05 -2.07 41.31
C GLU A 55 -6.61 -3.31 42.09
N GLU A 56 -5.70 -4.12 41.54
CA GLU A 56 -5.29 -5.41 42.10
C GLU A 56 -3.96 -5.34 42.86
N GLU A 57 -3.41 -4.14 43.07
CA GLU A 57 -2.13 -3.89 43.76
C GLU A 57 -0.98 -4.79 43.22
N LEU A 58 -0.98 -5.05 41.90
CA LEU A 58 -0.06 -6.01 41.28
C LEU A 58 1.38 -5.47 41.29
N THR A 59 2.33 -6.34 41.65
CA THR A 59 3.75 -5.99 41.67
C THR A 59 4.34 -5.82 40.26
N GLU A 60 5.51 -5.19 40.15
CA GLU A 60 6.17 -4.97 38.84
C GLU A 60 6.67 -6.26 38.15
N ASP A 61 6.63 -7.41 38.82
CA ASP A 61 7.22 -8.68 38.36
C ASP A 61 6.18 -9.66 37.78
N VAL A 62 5.12 -9.13 37.16
CA VAL A 62 3.99 -9.91 36.63
C VAL A 62 3.80 -9.65 35.13
N ILE A 63 3.60 -10.72 34.36
CA ILE A 63 3.13 -10.62 32.96
C ILE A 63 1.60 -10.53 32.98
N LEU A 64 1.05 -9.50 32.35
CA LEU A 64 -0.40 -9.32 32.21
C LEU A 64 -0.84 -9.67 30.79
N LEU A 65 -1.86 -10.52 30.67
CA LEU A 65 -2.49 -10.88 29.42
C LEU A 65 -3.92 -10.36 29.39
N LEU A 66 -4.29 -9.62 28.34
CA LEU A 66 -5.64 -9.16 28.11
C LEU A 66 -6.15 -9.75 26.80
N HIS A 67 -7.19 -10.56 26.90
CA HIS A 67 -7.87 -11.16 25.76
C HIS A 67 -9.20 -10.44 25.50
N LEU A 68 -9.39 -9.98 24.25
CA LEU A 68 -10.61 -9.33 23.80
C LEU A 68 -11.22 -10.11 22.64
N GLN A 69 -12.46 -10.56 22.80
CA GLN A 69 -13.28 -10.99 21.67
C GLN A 69 -14.04 -9.79 21.12
N ARG A 70 -13.94 -9.54 19.82
CA ARG A 70 -14.59 -8.42 19.13
C ARG A 70 -15.30 -8.87 17.87
N LYS A 71 -16.19 -8.01 17.41
CA LYS A 71 -16.85 -8.10 16.10
C LYS A 71 -16.53 -6.83 15.32
N ARG A 72 -16.42 -6.96 14.00
CA ARG A 72 -16.27 -5.84 13.07
C ARG A 72 -16.98 -6.14 11.77
N GLN A 73 -17.70 -5.14 11.24
CA GLN A 73 -18.08 -5.13 9.83
C GLN A 73 -16.85 -4.82 8.96
N GLU A 74 -16.51 -5.72 8.05
CA GLU A 74 -15.38 -5.56 7.15
C GLU A 74 -15.84 -4.85 5.86
N PRO A 75 -15.58 -3.54 5.68
CA PRO A 75 -16.02 -2.83 4.47
C PRO A 75 -15.39 -3.37 3.19
N TRP A 76 -14.20 -3.97 3.30
CA TRP A 76 -13.50 -4.68 2.22
C TRP A 76 -13.99 -6.12 2.01
N ASN A 77 -14.99 -6.61 2.75
CA ASN A 77 -15.52 -7.96 2.59
C ASN A 77 -17.05 -7.92 2.54
N GLU A 78 -17.59 -7.06 1.68
CA GLU A 78 -19.05 -6.88 1.48
C GLU A 78 -19.80 -6.50 2.77
N ASN A 79 -19.12 -5.78 3.68
CA ASN A 79 -19.63 -5.46 5.03
C ASN A 79 -19.99 -6.71 5.85
N ARG A 80 -19.37 -7.86 5.55
CA ARG A 80 -19.54 -9.09 6.33
C ARG A 80 -19.08 -8.85 7.76
N LEU A 81 -19.88 -9.36 8.68
CA LEU A 81 -19.52 -9.36 10.08
C LEU A 81 -18.45 -10.41 10.35
N CYS A 82 -17.31 -9.99 10.87
CA CYS A 82 -16.20 -10.85 11.26
C CYS A 82 -16.05 -10.85 12.78
N VAL A 83 -15.99 -12.04 13.38
CA VAL A 83 -15.56 -12.22 14.77
C VAL A 83 -14.05 -12.44 14.79
N PHE A 84 -13.38 -11.74 15.69
CA PHE A 84 -11.94 -11.84 15.86
C PHE A 84 -11.54 -11.71 17.33
N GLN A 85 -10.35 -12.20 17.64
CA GLN A 85 -9.76 -12.20 18.96
C GLN A 85 -8.50 -11.33 18.94
N GLN A 86 -8.29 -10.55 19.98
CA GLN A 86 -7.06 -9.82 20.22
C GLN A 86 -6.48 -10.27 21.55
N LEU A 87 -5.18 -10.55 21.58
CA LEU A 87 -4.45 -10.79 22.81
C LEU A 87 -3.38 -9.72 22.96
N TYR A 88 -3.36 -9.06 24.10
CA TYR A 88 -2.34 -8.11 24.50
C TYR A 88 -1.50 -8.70 25.63
N GLU A 89 -0.20 -8.45 25.59
CA GLU A 89 0.76 -8.80 26.65
C GLU A 89 1.45 -7.54 27.12
N LEU A 90 1.46 -7.31 28.44
CA LEU A 90 2.31 -6.32 29.10
C LEU A 90 3.37 -7.05 29.94
N ASP A 91 4.64 -6.93 29.56
CA ASP A 91 5.79 -7.37 30.35
C ASP A 91 6.56 -6.15 30.88
N PRO A 92 6.41 -5.81 32.18
CA PRO A 92 7.01 -4.62 32.76
C PRO A 92 8.55 -4.60 32.70
N LYS A 93 9.21 -5.76 32.58
CA LYS A 93 10.68 -5.86 32.53
C LYS A 93 11.27 -5.55 31.16
N ARG A 94 10.45 -5.57 30.09
CA ARG A 94 10.88 -5.05 28.79
C ARG A 94 11.04 -3.53 28.94
N LYS A 95 12.13 -2.95 28.42
CA LYS A 95 12.35 -1.50 28.58
C LYS A 95 11.52 -0.69 27.59
N GLU A 96 11.65 -1.03 26.30
CA GLU A 96 11.16 -0.21 25.20
C GLU A 96 10.01 -0.86 24.41
N ASP A 97 9.75 -2.15 24.62
CA ASP A 97 8.72 -2.95 23.93
C ASP A 97 7.83 -3.65 24.98
N ARG A 98 7.24 -2.84 25.86
CA ARG A 98 6.55 -3.34 27.07
C ARG A 98 5.23 -4.00 26.75
N ILE A 99 4.54 -3.48 25.74
CA ILE A 99 3.24 -3.94 25.32
C ILE A 99 3.30 -4.45 23.90
N ARG A 100 2.73 -5.62 23.68
CA ARG A 100 2.60 -6.24 22.36
C ARG A 100 1.24 -6.90 22.23
N GLY A 101 0.86 -7.25 21.02
CA GLY A 101 -0.35 -8.03 20.82
C GLY A 101 -0.38 -8.81 19.53
N CYS A 102 -1.34 -9.71 19.41
CA CYS A 102 -1.63 -10.43 18.18
C CYS A 102 -3.15 -10.49 17.96
N THR A 103 -3.55 -10.64 16.69
CA THR A 103 -4.96 -10.72 16.30
C THR A 103 -5.18 -11.92 15.39
N TRP A 104 -6.22 -12.71 15.66
CA TRP A 104 -6.66 -13.81 14.81
C TRP A 104 -8.18 -13.81 14.63
N LYS A 105 -8.65 -14.35 13.50
CA LYS A 105 -10.09 -14.46 13.18
C LYS A 105 -10.69 -15.73 13.75
N GLY A 106 -11.98 -15.68 14.07
CA GLY A 106 -12.76 -16.83 14.52
C GLY A 106 -13.38 -16.65 15.90
N GLU A 107 -14.40 -17.46 16.16
CA GLU A 107 -14.99 -17.59 17.49
C GLU A 107 -14.09 -18.48 18.34
N SER A 108 -13.78 -18.02 19.56
CA SER A 108 -13.17 -18.85 20.59
C SER A 108 -14.26 -19.11 21.62
N GLU A 109 -15.08 -20.15 21.40
CA GLU A 109 -16.16 -20.49 22.33
C GLU A 109 -15.62 -20.87 23.72
N SER A 110 -14.40 -21.40 23.76
CA SER A 110 -13.66 -21.78 24.94
C SER A 110 -12.37 -20.95 25.05
N LEU A 111 -11.92 -20.70 26.28
CA LEU A 111 -10.57 -20.18 26.55
C LEU A 111 -9.51 -21.27 26.33
N GLU A 112 -9.65 -22.09 25.28
CA GLU A 112 -8.75 -23.20 24.94
C GLU A 112 -7.30 -22.73 24.78
N TRP A 113 -7.10 -21.51 24.27
CA TRP A 113 -5.78 -20.91 24.16
C TRP A 113 -5.06 -20.76 25.52
N LEU A 114 -5.79 -20.69 26.65
CA LEU A 114 -5.16 -20.69 27.97
C LEU A 114 -4.43 -22.00 28.27
N SER A 115 -4.89 -23.11 27.70
CA SER A 115 -4.22 -24.40 27.89
C SER A 115 -2.82 -24.43 27.25
N LEU A 116 -2.52 -23.49 26.35
CA LEU A 116 -1.19 -23.30 25.77
C LEU A 116 -0.22 -22.64 26.76
N ILE A 117 -0.73 -21.98 27.81
CA ILE A 117 0.08 -21.37 28.87
C ILE A 117 0.30 -22.41 29.97
N VAL A 118 1.36 -23.19 29.82
CA VAL A 118 1.77 -24.21 30.79
C VAL A 118 2.83 -23.66 31.76
N PRO A 119 3.06 -24.29 32.93
CA PRO A 119 4.14 -23.90 33.82
C PRO A 119 5.49 -23.86 33.07
N GLY A 120 6.19 -22.72 33.12
CA GLY A 120 7.44 -22.49 32.38
C GLY A 120 7.32 -21.74 31.05
N THR A 121 6.12 -21.36 30.57
CA THR A 121 5.96 -20.59 29.33
C THR A 121 6.46 -19.14 29.45
N GLU A 122 7.68 -18.84 29.02
CA GLU A 122 8.31 -17.51 29.20
C GLU A 122 7.74 -16.42 28.28
N THR A 123 7.19 -16.81 27.13
CA THR A 123 6.63 -15.90 26.12
C THR A 123 5.20 -16.31 25.72
N PRO A 124 4.20 -16.14 26.62
CA PRO A 124 2.82 -16.57 26.36
C PRO A 124 2.25 -16.01 25.06
N LEU A 125 2.47 -14.73 24.76
CA LEU A 125 1.99 -14.12 23.52
C LEU A 125 2.56 -14.83 22.28
N GLU A 126 3.84 -15.18 22.30
CA GLU A 126 4.53 -15.80 21.16
C GLU A 126 4.03 -17.23 20.93
N VAL A 127 3.81 -17.99 22.00
CA VAL A 127 3.22 -19.34 21.93
C VAL A 127 1.82 -19.29 21.32
N ILE A 128 1.00 -18.34 21.75
CA ILE A 128 -0.38 -18.19 21.26
C ILE A 128 -0.39 -17.69 19.82
N ALA A 129 0.42 -16.68 19.50
CA ALA A 129 0.60 -16.17 18.14
C ALA A 129 1.02 -17.29 17.18
N GLN A 130 1.98 -18.13 17.59
CA GLN A 130 2.42 -19.28 16.80
C GLN A 130 1.32 -20.32 16.59
N HIS A 131 0.52 -20.60 17.64
CA HIS A 131 -0.59 -21.55 17.53
C HIS A 131 -1.66 -21.10 16.53
N PHE A 132 -2.00 -19.80 16.54
CA PHE A 132 -3.01 -19.24 15.63
C PHE A 132 -2.45 -18.74 14.30
N GLY A 133 -1.12 -18.83 14.09
CA GLY A 133 -0.47 -18.30 12.90
C GLY A 133 -0.64 -16.78 12.74
N ALA A 134 -0.68 -16.05 13.85
CA ALA A 134 -0.84 -14.60 13.87
C ALA A 134 0.50 -13.89 14.05
N ALA A 135 0.64 -12.71 13.45
CA ALA A 135 1.81 -11.86 13.67
C ALA A 135 1.72 -11.16 15.03
N VAL A 136 2.86 -10.99 15.69
CA VAL A 136 3.01 -10.18 16.90
C VAL A 136 3.32 -8.74 16.49
N VAL A 137 2.47 -7.82 16.94
CA VAL A 137 2.61 -6.38 16.74
C VAL A 137 3.15 -5.75 18.02
N SER A 138 4.13 -4.88 17.84
CA SER A 138 4.62 -3.97 18.87
C SER A 138 4.46 -2.53 18.37
N PRO A 139 4.05 -1.59 19.23
CA PRO A 139 4.05 -0.17 18.89
C PRO A 139 5.46 0.43 18.81
N GLN A 140 6.51 -0.30 19.16
CA GLN A 140 7.89 0.22 19.10
C GLN A 140 8.77 -0.51 18.08
N GLU A 141 8.29 -1.63 17.54
CA GLU A 141 9.02 -2.40 16.54
C GLU A 141 8.48 -2.20 15.12
N PRO A 142 9.37 -2.25 14.12
CA PRO A 142 8.98 -2.29 12.71
C PRO A 142 8.20 -3.57 12.38
N MET A 143 7.15 -3.44 11.56
CA MET A 143 6.35 -4.55 11.05
C MET A 143 6.72 -4.83 9.59
N ARG A 144 7.02 -6.08 9.24
CA ARG A 144 7.21 -6.48 7.83
C ARG A 144 5.87 -6.52 7.12
N LEU A 145 5.83 -5.97 5.91
CA LEU A 145 4.67 -6.00 5.03
C LEU A 145 4.82 -7.15 4.03
N ASP A 146 3.78 -7.97 3.89
CA ASP A 146 3.66 -8.93 2.78
C ASP A 146 3.20 -8.22 1.52
N VAL A 147 3.71 -8.69 0.37
CA VAL A 147 3.21 -8.25 -0.94
C VAL A 147 2.03 -9.12 -1.36
N LEU A 148 0.86 -8.51 -1.51
CA LEU A 148 -0.33 -9.14 -2.06
C LEU A 148 -0.43 -8.86 -3.56
N GLN A 149 -0.33 -9.90 -4.38
CA GLN A 149 -0.48 -9.78 -5.83
C GLN A 149 -1.96 -9.71 -6.23
N ILE A 150 -2.38 -8.58 -6.80
CA ILE A 150 -3.70 -8.38 -7.36
C ILE A 150 -3.60 -8.44 -8.90
N PRO A 151 -4.18 -9.48 -9.55
CA PRO A 151 -4.11 -9.62 -11.00
C PRO A 151 -4.82 -8.47 -11.71
N LYS A 152 -4.27 -8.08 -12.86
CA LYS A 152 -4.78 -7.05 -13.77
C LYS A 152 -4.69 -7.55 -15.21
N PRO A 153 -5.48 -6.99 -16.15
CA PRO A 153 -5.33 -7.31 -17.57
C PRO A 153 -3.90 -7.14 -18.09
N TRP A 154 -3.18 -6.16 -17.54
CA TRP A 154 -1.84 -5.80 -17.95
C TRP A 154 -0.70 -6.45 -17.16
N GLY A 155 -0.99 -7.34 -16.21
CA GLY A 155 0.00 -7.92 -15.30
C GLY A 155 -0.56 -8.01 -13.88
N TYR A 156 0.10 -7.37 -12.92
CA TYR A 156 -0.42 -7.30 -11.56
C TYR A 156 0.05 -6.07 -10.78
N GLU A 157 -0.73 -5.71 -9.77
CA GLU A 157 -0.30 -4.79 -8.71
C GLU A 157 0.20 -5.62 -7.52
N GLY A 158 1.35 -5.27 -6.93
CA GLY A 158 1.80 -5.83 -5.66
C GLY A 158 1.48 -4.88 -4.51
N TRP A 159 0.46 -5.17 -3.70
CA TRP A 159 0.02 -4.29 -2.62
C TRP A 159 0.75 -4.59 -1.31
N TYR A 160 1.29 -3.55 -0.67
CA TYR A 160 1.90 -3.64 0.66
C TYR A 160 1.02 -3.04 1.76
N THR A 161 0.23 -2.01 1.43
CA THR A 161 -0.72 -1.38 2.36
C THR A 161 -2.15 -1.31 1.84
N GLY A 162 -2.43 -1.93 0.68
CA GLY A 162 -3.76 -1.91 0.06
C GLY A 162 -4.80 -2.75 0.78
N VAL A 163 -6.01 -2.21 0.96
CA VAL A 163 -7.15 -2.86 1.61
C VAL A 163 -8.42 -2.57 0.81
N GLU A 164 -8.88 -3.54 0.02
CA GLU A 164 -10.10 -3.44 -0.78
C GLU A 164 -10.82 -4.78 -0.89
N LYS A 165 -11.99 -4.79 -1.54
CA LYS A 165 -12.75 -6.01 -1.90
C LYS A 165 -11.91 -7.10 -2.59
N ARG A 166 -10.92 -6.70 -3.38
CA ARG A 166 -10.05 -7.62 -4.13
C ARG A 166 -9.00 -8.31 -3.27
N GLY A 167 -8.73 -7.77 -2.08
CA GLY A 167 -7.79 -8.35 -1.14
C GLY A 167 -7.28 -7.35 -0.09
N VAL A 168 -6.68 -7.90 0.96
CA VAL A 168 -6.24 -7.16 2.15
C VAL A 168 -4.77 -7.45 2.39
N ALA A 169 -3.95 -6.41 2.40
CA ALA A 169 -2.53 -6.52 2.72
C ALA A 169 -2.32 -7.11 4.13
N LEU A 170 -1.19 -7.78 4.32
CA LEU A 170 -0.85 -8.48 5.55
C LEU A 170 0.46 -7.90 6.11
N ILE A 171 0.59 -7.95 7.43
CA ILE A 171 1.90 -7.97 8.07
C ILE A 171 2.31 -9.41 8.36
N HIS A 172 3.61 -9.65 8.50
CA HIS A 172 4.12 -10.95 8.90
C HIS A 172 5.30 -10.86 9.87
N ASP A 173 5.49 -11.93 10.63
CA ASP A 173 6.70 -12.18 11.39
C ASP A 173 7.00 -13.70 11.41
N ARG A 174 7.84 -14.15 12.36
CA ARG A 174 8.19 -15.57 12.50
C ARG A 174 7.05 -16.46 13.02
N PHE A 175 6.00 -15.88 13.61
CA PHE A 175 4.87 -16.59 14.21
C PHE A 175 3.71 -16.73 13.24
N GLY A 176 3.51 -15.74 12.36
CA GLY A 176 2.54 -15.87 11.29
C GLY A 176 2.22 -14.55 10.60
N ARG A 177 0.95 -14.41 10.19
CA ARG A 177 0.46 -13.32 9.36
C ARG A 177 -0.83 -12.74 9.93
N THR A 178 -0.97 -11.43 9.84
CA THR A 178 -2.18 -10.73 10.28
C THR A 178 -2.56 -9.68 9.24
N GLU A 179 -3.84 -9.62 8.88
CA GLU A 179 -4.37 -8.60 7.98
C GLU A 179 -4.13 -7.20 8.56
N LEU A 180 -3.61 -6.29 7.72
CA LEU A 180 -3.13 -4.97 8.14
C LEU A 180 -4.18 -4.18 8.95
N PRO A 181 -5.49 -4.14 8.59
CA PRO A 181 -6.50 -3.48 9.41
C PRO A 181 -6.69 -4.05 10.82
N TYR A 182 -6.35 -5.32 11.04
CA TYR A 182 -6.41 -5.96 12.36
C TYR A 182 -5.14 -5.70 13.17
N ALA A 183 -3.98 -5.64 12.50
CA ALA A 183 -2.71 -5.26 13.11
C ALA A 183 -2.72 -3.80 13.58
N LEU A 184 -3.12 -2.88 12.70
CA LEU A 184 -3.26 -1.46 13.03
C LEU A 184 -4.31 -1.21 14.13
N GLY A 185 -5.32 -2.09 14.22
CA GLY A 185 -6.36 -2.04 15.24
C GLY A 185 -5.93 -2.47 16.66
N LEU A 186 -4.72 -2.98 16.85
CA LEU A 186 -4.19 -3.31 18.18
C LEU A 186 -3.77 -2.03 18.93
N PHE A 187 -2.99 -1.17 18.28
CA PHE A 187 -2.43 0.04 18.89
C PHE A 187 -2.62 1.24 17.94
N PRO A 188 -3.86 1.66 17.64
CA PRO A 188 -4.12 2.64 16.59
C PRO A 188 -3.38 3.97 16.84
N GLU A 189 -3.40 4.47 18.07
CA GLU A 189 -2.73 5.74 18.39
C GLU A 189 -1.19 5.63 18.36
N PRO A 190 -0.55 4.66 19.02
CA PRO A 190 0.90 4.47 18.88
C PRO A 190 1.38 4.17 17.45
N LEU A 191 0.59 3.43 16.66
CA LEU A 191 0.98 3.03 15.30
C LEU A 191 0.82 4.18 14.30
N LEU A 192 -0.28 4.95 14.39
CA LEU A 192 -0.67 5.90 13.34
C LEU A 192 -0.71 7.35 13.81
N ASN A 193 -0.86 7.62 15.11
CA ASN A 193 -0.98 8.96 15.69
C ASN A 193 -2.03 9.84 14.96
N GLY A 194 -3.23 9.29 14.80
CA GLY A 194 -4.35 9.94 14.09
C GLY A 194 -4.25 10.01 12.56
N ALA A 195 -3.28 9.34 11.94
CA ALA A 195 -3.11 9.31 10.49
C ALA A 195 -3.79 8.10 9.80
N ASP A 196 -4.81 7.50 10.42
CA ASP A 196 -5.51 6.33 9.89
C ASP A 196 -6.27 6.61 8.59
N GLU A 197 -6.86 7.80 8.45
CA GLU A 197 -7.50 8.26 7.22
C GLU A 197 -6.49 8.62 6.11
N GLN A 198 -5.19 8.69 6.44
CA GLN A 198 -4.10 9.11 5.56
C GLN A 198 -3.13 7.98 5.24
N LEU A 199 -3.49 6.70 5.48
CA LEU A 199 -2.58 5.59 5.23
C LEU A 199 -2.10 5.60 3.77
N ILE A 200 -0.81 5.89 3.61
CA ILE A 200 -0.17 5.95 2.30
C ILE A 200 -0.28 4.57 1.66
N LEU A 201 -0.81 4.54 0.44
CA LEU A 201 -0.89 3.32 -0.34
C LEU A 201 0.45 3.07 -1.03
N LEU A 202 1.13 2.00 -0.63
CA LEU A 202 2.37 1.50 -1.21
C LEU A 202 2.06 0.28 -2.07
N LYS A 203 2.42 0.37 -3.35
CA LYS A 203 2.23 -0.69 -4.33
C LYS A 203 3.47 -0.85 -5.21
N THR A 204 3.59 -1.98 -5.88
CA THR A 204 4.35 -2.10 -7.13
C THR A 204 3.39 -2.25 -8.29
N LEU A 205 3.71 -1.66 -9.43
CA LEU A 205 3.04 -1.96 -10.69
C LEU A 205 3.98 -2.85 -11.50
N ASN A 206 3.48 -4.01 -11.92
CA ASN A 206 4.26 -5.03 -12.61
C ASN A 206 3.58 -5.38 -13.94
N PRO A 207 3.69 -4.50 -14.94
CA PRO A 207 3.13 -4.79 -16.24
C PRO A 207 3.94 -5.86 -16.96
N VAL A 208 3.26 -6.69 -17.75
CA VAL A 208 3.93 -7.66 -18.63
C VAL A 208 4.68 -6.92 -19.73
N ARG A 209 5.60 -7.61 -20.40
CA ARG A 209 6.52 -7.01 -21.38
C ARG A 209 5.91 -6.83 -22.76
N GLU A 210 4.80 -7.49 -23.05
CA GLU A 210 4.15 -7.45 -24.35
C GLU A 210 3.48 -6.09 -24.57
N GLU A 211 3.83 -5.38 -25.66
CA GLU A 211 3.18 -4.13 -26.06
C GLU A 211 1.65 -4.31 -26.14
N VAL A 212 0.88 -3.26 -25.84
CA VAL A 212 -0.59 -3.27 -25.74
C VAL A 212 -1.11 -4.01 -24.53
N LEU A 213 -0.66 -5.25 -24.30
CA LEU A 213 -1.10 -6.05 -23.17
C LEU A 213 -0.52 -5.50 -21.86
N GLY A 214 0.77 -5.19 -21.81
CA GLY A 214 1.42 -4.61 -20.64
C GLY A 214 1.17 -3.12 -20.44
N ASP A 215 0.50 -2.44 -21.38
CA ASP A 215 0.24 -1.01 -21.23
C ASP A 215 -0.91 -0.80 -20.25
N LEU A 216 -0.75 0.16 -19.34
CA LEU A 216 -1.84 0.58 -18.44
C LEU A 216 -2.86 1.43 -19.19
N TYR A 217 -3.94 1.80 -18.50
CA TYR A 217 -4.91 2.75 -19.03
C TYR A 217 -4.22 4.08 -19.36
N LEU A 218 -4.67 4.73 -20.43
CA LEU A 218 -4.47 6.17 -20.52
C LEU A 218 -5.48 6.80 -19.58
N GLU A 219 -5.02 7.30 -18.44
CA GLU A 219 -5.86 7.80 -17.36
C GLU A 219 -5.37 9.14 -16.81
N MET A 220 -6.21 9.76 -15.98
CA MET A 220 -5.87 10.92 -15.18
C MET A 220 -6.63 10.91 -13.86
N HIS A 221 -6.17 11.71 -12.89
CA HIS A 221 -6.80 11.82 -11.58
C HIS A 221 -7.21 13.26 -11.28
N GLU A 222 -8.31 13.45 -10.55
CA GLU A 222 -8.78 14.79 -10.15
C GLU A 222 -8.14 15.27 -8.85
N LYS A 223 -7.96 14.38 -7.87
CA LYS A 223 -7.46 14.65 -6.52
C LYS A 223 -6.35 13.71 -6.09
N LYS A 224 -6.33 12.47 -6.59
CA LYS A 224 -5.28 11.49 -6.26
C LYS A 224 -3.91 12.03 -6.68
N TRP A 225 -2.97 12.00 -5.73
CA TRP A 225 -1.56 12.26 -5.99
C TRP A 225 -0.78 10.95 -5.95
N GLU A 226 0.14 10.80 -6.89
CA GLU A 226 0.97 9.61 -7.00
C GLU A 226 2.38 9.91 -7.49
N VAL A 227 3.30 9.06 -7.07
CA VAL A 227 4.69 9.03 -7.52
C VAL A 227 5.10 7.62 -7.83
N TYR A 228 5.75 7.44 -8.98
CA TYR A 228 6.40 6.21 -9.36
C TYR A 228 7.92 6.38 -9.27
N VAL A 229 8.59 5.33 -8.81
CA VAL A 229 10.03 5.17 -8.94
C VAL A 229 10.28 3.93 -9.79
N VAL A 230 10.95 4.10 -10.92
CA VAL A 230 11.25 2.99 -11.83
C VAL A 230 12.27 2.05 -11.19
N THR A 231 11.89 0.79 -11.02
CA THR A 231 12.74 -0.21 -10.36
C THR A 231 13.35 -1.20 -11.34
N ALA A 232 12.69 -1.46 -12.46
CA ALA A 232 13.22 -2.31 -13.51
C ALA A 232 12.58 -2.01 -14.87
N LEU A 233 13.32 -2.34 -15.93
CA LEU A 233 12.85 -2.37 -17.30
C LEU A 233 13.06 -3.78 -17.85
N ASP A 234 12.04 -4.36 -18.47
CA ASP A 234 12.19 -5.66 -19.15
C ASP A 234 13.16 -5.50 -20.33
N PRO A 235 14.28 -6.25 -20.36
CA PRO A 235 15.32 -6.07 -21.39
C PRO A 235 14.90 -6.57 -22.78
N GLN A 236 13.82 -7.35 -22.90
CA GLN A 236 13.27 -7.75 -24.20
C GLN A 236 12.32 -6.70 -24.76
N ALA A 237 11.54 -6.04 -23.89
CA ALA A 237 10.72 -4.88 -24.29
C ALA A 237 11.60 -3.65 -24.59
N TRP A 238 12.59 -3.39 -23.74
CA TRP A 238 13.40 -2.17 -23.77
C TRP A 238 14.90 -2.48 -23.83
N PRO A 239 15.41 -3.05 -24.95
CA PRO A 239 16.79 -3.52 -25.06
C PRO A 239 17.85 -2.41 -24.99
N SER A 240 17.45 -1.14 -25.19
CA SER A 240 18.31 0.04 -25.02
C SER A 240 18.57 0.39 -23.55
N GLY A 241 17.82 -0.21 -22.61
CA GLY A 241 17.80 0.21 -21.21
C GLY A 241 16.98 1.48 -20.95
N LYS A 242 16.17 1.92 -21.92
CA LYS A 242 15.27 3.08 -21.81
C LYS A 242 13.84 2.67 -22.10
N GLY A 243 12.97 2.80 -21.10
CA GLY A 243 11.53 2.67 -21.22
C GLY A 243 10.88 3.95 -21.74
N GLU A 244 9.57 3.89 -21.98
CA GLU A 244 8.74 5.03 -22.35
C GLU A 244 7.46 5.04 -21.51
N ILE A 245 7.06 6.20 -21.04
CA ILE A 245 5.71 6.46 -20.53
C ILE A 245 4.98 7.39 -21.48
N LEU A 246 3.66 7.29 -21.52
CA LEU A 246 2.82 8.30 -22.17
C LEU A 246 2.40 9.31 -21.11
N ALA A 247 2.63 10.60 -21.35
CA ALA A 247 2.27 11.64 -20.40
C ALA A 247 2.13 13.02 -21.05
N GLY A 248 1.04 13.72 -20.71
CA GLY A 248 0.71 15.06 -21.19
C GLY A 248 0.48 15.17 -22.68
N LEU A 249 0.14 16.38 -23.14
CA LEU A 249 -0.07 16.61 -24.55
C LEU A 249 1.27 16.63 -25.30
N ASN A 250 1.25 16.08 -26.50
CA ASN A 250 2.41 16.01 -27.38
C ASN A 250 2.87 17.44 -27.78
N PRO A 251 4.15 17.82 -27.52
CA PRO A 251 4.66 19.16 -27.82
C PRO A 251 4.57 19.56 -29.30
N GLU A 252 4.76 18.62 -30.23
CA GLU A 252 4.65 18.85 -31.67
C GLU A 252 3.19 19.11 -32.07
N VAL A 253 2.23 18.40 -31.46
CA VAL A 253 0.81 18.65 -31.65
C VAL A 253 0.43 20.03 -31.12
N ILE A 254 0.85 20.38 -29.90
CA ILE A 254 0.63 21.73 -29.33
C ILE A 254 1.15 22.79 -30.30
N SER A 255 2.38 22.63 -30.80
CA SER A 255 3.02 23.58 -31.72
C SER A 255 2.21 23.77 -33.00
N ARG A 256 1.75 22.68 -33.61
CA ARG A 256 0.90 22.71 -34.82
C ARG A 256 -0.42 23.43 -34.60
N TYR A 257 -1.09 23.20 -33.47
CA TYR A 257 -2.35 23.89 -33.17
C TYR A 257 -2.13 25.36 -32.82
N ARG A 258 -1.05 25.70 -32.10
CA ARG A 258 -0.67 27.10 -31.83
C ARG A 258 -0.38 27.87 -33.12
N GLU A 259 0.33 27.27 -34.08
CA GLU A 259 0.58 27.89 -35.38
C GLU A 259 -0.73 28.18 -36.15
N ARG A 260 -1.70 27.26 -36.08
CA ARG A 260 -2.96 27.37 -36.82
C ARG A 260 -4.02 28.26 -36.15
N TYR A 261 -4.09 28.25 -34.82
CA TYR A 261 -5.21 28.82 -34.05
C TYR A 261 -4.79 29.88 -33.01
N GLY A 262 -3.49 30.15 -32.85
CA GLY A 262 -2.98 31.15 -31.91
C GLY A 262 -3.27 30.81 -30.44
N GLU A 263 -3.73 31.78 -29.66
CA GLU A 263 -4.03 31.60 -28.23
C GLU A 263 -5.20 30.64 -27.97
N ASN A 264 -6.13 30.50 -28.92
CA ASN A 264 -7.31 29.63 -28.81
C ASN A 264 -7.04 28.20 -29.31
N TRP A 265 -5.79 27.73 -29.24
CA TRP A 265 -5.36 26.45 -29.82
C TRP A 265 -5.88 25.22 -29.05
N SER A 266 -6.11 25.36 -27.74
CA SER A 266 -6.40 24.23 -26.86
C SER A 266 -7.76 23.62 -27.17
N GLU A 267 -8.82 24.42 -27.29
CA GLU A 267 -10.17 23.95 -27.57
C GLU A 267 -10.28 23.12 -28.88
N PRO A 268 -9.81 23.58 -30.06
CA PRO A 268 -9.82 22.74 -31.26
C PRO A 268 -8.89 21.52 -31.14
N CYS A 269 -7.77 21.62 -30.42
CA CYS A 269 -6.89 20.47 -30.18
C CYS A 269 -7.59 19.37 -29.36
N LEU A 270 -8.26 19.74 -28.27
CA LEU A 270 -8.96 18.81 -27.39
C LEU A 270 -10.19 18.21 -28.06
N ARG A 271 -10.94 18.99 -28.87
CA ARG A 271 -12.03 18.46 -29.69
C ARG A 271 -11.56 17.42 -30.69
N ASP A 272 -10.47 17.70 -31.42
CA ASP A 272 -9.95 16.76 -32.40
C ASP A 272 -9.39 15.50 -31.71
N PHE A 273 -8.76 15.65 -30.55
CA PHE A 273 -8.30 14.51 -29.73
C PHE A 273 -9.47 13.64 -29.26
N GLN A 274 -10.52 14.26 -28.71
CA GLN A 274 -11.76 13.60 -28.30
C GLN A 274 -12.39 12.83 -29.46
N GLU A 275 -12.43 13.41 -30.65
CA GLU A 275 -12.97 12.76 -31.85
C GLU A 275 -12.14 11.53 -32.24
N GLN A 276 -10.80 11.61 -32.20
CA GLN A 276 -9.95 10.44 -32.46
C GLN A 276 -10.22 9.30 -31.47
N ILE A 277 -10.40 9.62 -30.18
CA ILE A 277 -10.74 8.62 -29.15
C ILE A 277 -12.12 8.00 -29.41
N ARG A 278 -13.13 8.81 -29.76
CA ARG A 278 -14.48 8.32 -30.05
C ARG A 278 -14.53 7.43 -31.29
N GLU A 279 -13.74 7.72 -32.31
CA GLU A 279 -13.58 6.83 -33.46
C GLU A 279 -12.92 5.51 -33.07
N TYR A 280 -11.86 5.59 -32.27
CA TYR A 280 -11.15 4.42 -31.75
C TYR A 280 -12.04 3.51 -30.89
N GLU A 281 -12.79 4.10 -29.94
CA GLU A 281 -13.63 3.39 -28.98
C GLU A 281 -14.65 2.47 -29.68
N LYS A 282 -15.23 2.90 -30.80
CA LYS A 282 -16.19 2.10 -31.57
C LYS A 282 -15.60 0.75 -31.99
N ILE A 283 -14.40 0.78 -32.56
CA ILE A 283 -13.70 -0.42 -33.01
C ILE A 283 -13.21 -1.26 -31.82
N ARG A 284 -12.70 -0.62 -30.77
CA ARG A 284 -12.26 -1.31 -29.55
C ARG A 284 -13.40 -2.09 -28.90
N ARG A 285 -14.60 -1.50 -28.81
CA ARG A 285 -15.80 -2.16 -28.27
C ARG A 285 -16.25 -3.35 -29.11
N GLU A 286 -16.14 -3.26 -30.44
CA GLU A 286 -16.45 -4.39 -31.33
C GLU A 286 -15.48 -5.56 -31.12
N LEU A 287 -14.18 -5.26 -30.99
CA LEU A 287 -13.16 -6.26 -30.67
C LEU A 287 -13.35 -6.87 -29.28
N ASP A 288 -13.70 -6.08 -28.28
CA ASP A 288 -13.97 -6.57 -26.92
C ASP A 288 -15.14 -7.58 -26.92
N GLN A 289 -16.22 -7.28 -27.65
CA GLN A 289 -17.35 -8.21 -27.79
C GLN A 289 -16.98 -9.51 -28.51
N LEU A 290 -16.08 -9.45 -29.49
CA LEU A 290 -15.55 -10.65 -30.15
C LEU A 290 -14.67 -11.47 -29.19
N LEU A 291 -13.78 -10.81 -28.46
CA LEU A 291 -12.92 -11.46 -27.45
C LEU A 291 -13.74 -12.11 -26.34
N ASP A 292 -14.80 -11.48 -25.87
CA ASP A 292 -15.71 -12.04 -24.86
C ASP A 292 -16.34 -13.35 -25.34
N ARG A 293 -16.82 -13.40 -26.59
CA ARG A 293 -17.36 -14.64 -27.19
C ARG A 293 -16.30 -15.73 -27.25
N LEU A 294 -15.09 -15.40 -27.70
CA LEU A 294 -13.99 -16.35 -27.77
C LEU A 294 -13.55 -16.85 -26.38
N LYS A 295 -13.57 -16.00 -25.35
CA LYS A 295 -13.34 -16.39 -23.95
C LYS A 295 -14.39 -17.39 -23.45
N GLN A 296 -15.66 -17.12 -23.74
CA GLN A 296 -16.77 -18.02 -23.37
C GLN A 296 -16.63 -19.40 -24.04
N GLU A 297 -16.18 -19.46 -25.30
CA GLU A 297 -15.94 -20.72 -26.02
C GLU A 297 -14.88 -21.60 -25.36
N ILE A 298 -13.92 -21.00 -24.64
CA ILE A 298 -12.86 -21.72 -23.90
C ILE A 298 -13.16 -21.82 -22.39
N GLY A 299 -14.37 -21.45 -21.96
CA GLY A 299 -14.83 -21.60 -20.58
C GLY A 299 -14.34 -20.54 -19.60
N LEU A 300 -13.80 -19.42 -20.08
CA LEU A 300 -13.37 -18.30 -19.26
C LEU A 300 -14.48 -17.26 -19.09
N SER A 301 -14.53 -16.59 -17.94
CA SER A 301 -15.46 -15.48 -17.74
C SER A 301 -14.99 -14.20 -18.45
N GLU A 302 -15.93 -13.33 -18.80
CA GLU A 302 -15.62 -12.04 -19.47
C GLU A 302 -14.69 -11.14 -18.64
N SER A 303 -14.79 -11.24 -17.31
CA SER A 303 -14.00 -10.47 -16.34
C SER A 303 -12.69 -11.16 -15.95
N GLU A 304 -12.41 -12.35 -16.47
CA GLU A 304 -11.18 -13.08 -16.15
C GLU A 304 -9.97 -12.44 -16.85
N ALA A 305 -8.92 -12.19 -16.07
CA ALA A 305 -7.61 -11.86 -16.62
C ALA A 305 -7.05 -13.09 -17.34
N ILE A 306 -6.33 -12.85 -18.43
CA ILE A 306 -5.76 -13.90 -19.28
C ILE A 306 -4.26 -13.71 -19.41
N SER A 307 -3.52 -14.79 -19.65
CA SER A 307 -2.08 -14.72 -19.85
C SER A 307 -1.72 -14.12 -21.22
N PRO A 308 -0.49 -13.64 -21.43
CA PRO A 308 -0.03 -13.19 -22.74
C PRO A 308 -0.18 -14.23 -23.86
N GLU A 309 0.05 -15.50 -23.55
CA GLU A 309 -0.13 -16.60 -24.50
C GLU A 309 -1.60 -16.77 -24.89
N GLN A 310 -2.50 -16.76 -23.91
CA GLN A 310 -3.95 -16.83 -24.15
C GLN A 310 -4.45 -15.64 -24.96
N MET A 311 -3.99 -14.42 -24.65
CA MET A 311 -4.35 -13.23 -25.42
C MET A 311 -3.89 -13.36 -26.87
N THR A 312 -2.64 -13.79 -27.09
CA THR A 312 -2.09 -14.01 -28.43
C THR A 312 -2.93 -15.02 -29.23
N GLU A 313 -3.32 -16.13 -28.61
CA GLU A 313 -4.17 -17.15 -29.26
C GLU A 313 -5.57 -16.62 -29.60
N LEU A 314 -6.17 -15.81 -28.72
CA LEU A 314 -7.48 -15.21 -28.95
C LEU A 314 -7.41 -14.13 -30.05
N GLU A 315 -6.37 -13.30 -30.04
CA GLU A 315 -6.17 -12.25 -31.05
C GLU A 315 -5.97 -12.81 -32.46
N GLN A 316 -5.31 -13.96 -32.60
CA GLN A 316 -5.16 -14.64 -33.90
C GLN A 316 -6.50 -15.08 -34.50
N LYS A 317 -7.56 -15.22 -33.69
CA LYS A 317 -8.91 -15.56 -34.16
C LYS A 317 -9.74 -14.32 -34.52
N LEU A 318 -9.28 -13.11 -34.18
CA LEU A 318 -9.97 -11.87 -34.53
C LEU A 318 -9.77 -11.50 -36.01
N PRO A 319 -10.78 -10.88 -36.66
CA PRO A 319 -10.64 -10.40 -38.04
C PRO A 319 -9.45 -9.46 -38.21
N GLU A 320 -8.60 -9.75 -39.21
CA GLU A 320 -7.37 -8.98 -39.48
C GLU A 320 -7.66 -7.52 -39.81
N ASP A 321 -8.72 -7.25 -40.57
CA ASP A 321 -9.15 -5.91 -40.95
C ASP A 321 -9.53 -5.06 -39.73
N LEU A 322 -10.22 -5.66 -38.76
CA LEU A 322 -10.55 -4.99 -37.49
C LEU A 322 -9.31 -4.75 -36.63
N ARG A 323 -8.39 -5.71 -36.54
CA ARG A 323 -7.13 -5.54 -35.78
C ARG A 323 -6.25 -4.45 -36.38
N GLN A 324 -6.12 -4.41 -37.70
CA GLN A 324 -5.38 -3.37 -38.39
C GLN A 324 -6.04 -2.00 -38.19
N LYS A 325 -7.37 -1.94 -38.26
CA LYS A 325 -8.13 -0.70 -38.03
C LYS A 325 -8.00 -0.18 -36.60
N GLU A 326 -8.05 -1.06 -35.60
CA GLU A 326 -7.79 -0.74 -34.19
C GLU A 326 -6.42 -0.09 -34.04
N LYS A 327 -5.39 -0.73 -34.59
CA LYS A 327 -4.01 -0.26 -34.48
C LYS A 327 -3.83 1.13 -35.07
N GLU A 328 -4.39 1.37 -36.25
CA GLU A 328 -4.34 2.67 -36.92
C GLU A 328 -5.04 3.76 -36.10
N LEU A 329 -6.24 3.49 -35.59
CA LEU A 329 -7.00 4.47 -34.81
C LEU A 329 -6.35 4.74 -33.44
N ARG A 330 -5.82 3.70 -32.78
CA ARG A 330 -5.06 3.85 -31.53
C ARG A 330 -3.84 4.73 -31.72
N GLN A 331 -3.07 4.50 -32.79
CA GLN A 331 -1.89 5.33 -33.10
C GLN A 331 -2.27 6.79 -33.37
N LYS A 332 -3.41 7.05 -34.02
CA LYS A 332 -3.91 8.43 -34.22
C LYS A 332 -4.27 9.11 -32.91
N ALA A 333 -4.92 8.41 -31.98
CA ALA A 333 -5.23 8.94 -30.66
C ALA A 333 -3.94 9.19 -29.85
N TYR A 334 -3.04 8.21 -29.79
CA TYR A 334 -1.76 8.34 -29.10
C TYR A 334 -0.84 9.43 -29.65
N ALA A 335 -1.00 9.83 -30.91
CA ALA A 335 -0.23 10.95 -31.47
C ALA A 335 -0.47 12.29 -30.74
N TYR A 336 -1.58 12.43 -30.01
CA TYR A 336 -1.86 13.62 -29.19
C TYR A 336 -1.15 13.60 -27.84
N ILE A 337 -0.60 12.46 -27.42
CA ILE A 337 0.03 12.27 -26.12
C ILE A 337 1.56 12.28 -26.25
N GLY A 338 2.21 12.94 -25.30
CA GLY A 338 3.66 13.00 -25.20
C GLY A 338 4.24 11.65 -24.82
N ARG A 339 5.42 11.35 -25.38
CA ARG A 339 6.23 10.19 -25.04
C ARG A 339 7.42 10.65 -24.23
N VAL A 340 7.60 10.09 -23.04
CA VAL A 340 8.68 10.48 -22.13
C VAL A 340 9.53 9.26 -21.80
N SER A 341 10.82 9.35 -22.12
CA SER A 341 11.76 8.28 -21.84
C SER A 341 12.06 8.19 -20.35
N VAL A 342 12.17 6.97 -19.83
CA VAL A 342 12.49 6.69 -18.43
C VAL A 342 13.56 5.60 -18.30
N GLU A 343 14.36 5.69 -17.24
CA GLU A 343 15.42 4.75 -16.87
C GLU A 343 15.21 4.25 -15.43
N VAL A 344 15.90 3.18 -15.04
CA VAL A 344 15.86 2.67 -13.67
C VAL A 344 16.35 3.74 -12.70
N GLY A 345 15.54 4.02 -11.69
CA GLY A 345 15.78 5.06 -10.70
C GLY A 345 15.00 6.34 -10.97
N ASP A 346 14.51 6.59 -12.19
CA ASP A 346 13.75 7.79 -12.49
C ASP A 346 12.51 7.92 -11.62
N VAL A 347 12.23 9.17 -11.24
CA VAL A 347 11.05 9.57 -10.49
C VAL A 347 10.04 10.12 -11.48
N VAL A 348 8.83 9.60 -11.44
CA VAL A 348 7.71 10.06 -12.25
C VAL A 348 6.61 10.50 -11.30
N THR A 349 6.11 11.72 -11.45
CA THR A 349 5.01 12.23 -10.63
C THR A 349 3.95 12.77 -11.55
N PHE A 350 2.69 12.45 -11.31
CA PHE A 350 1.60 12.99 -12.11
C PHE A 350 0.85 14.03 -11.29
N PRO A 351 0.96 15.33 -11.64
CA PRO A 351 0.06 16.32 -11.10
C PRO A 351 -1.38 15.95 -11.41
N ALA A 352 -2.32 16.41 -10.58
CA ALA A 352 -3.73 16.29 -10.88
C ALA A 352 -4.03 16.80 -12.31
N LEU A 353 -4.97 16.12 -12.98
CA LEU A 353 -5.43 16.40 -14.35
C LEU A 353 -4.39 16.15 -15.45
N GLN A 354 -3.20 15.64 -15.12
CA GLN A 354 -2.22 15.20 -16.10
C GLN A 354 -2.62 13.83 -16.66
N VAL A 355 -2.89 13.73 -17.96
CA VAL A 355 -3.09 12.44 -18.62
C VAL A 355 -1.79 11.66 -18.69
N HIS A 356 -1.83 10.36 -18.39
CA HIS A 356 -0.66 9.51 -18.39
C HIS A 356 -0.99 8.01 -18.54
N SER A 357 0.02 7.21 -18.87
CA SER A 357 -0.03 5.74 -18.92
C SER A 357 1.38 5.17 -18.75
N LEU A 358 1.56 4.30 -17.75
CA LEU A 358 2.73 3.43 -17.67
C LEU A 358 2.67 2.40 -18.80
N GLN A 359 3.79 2.16 -19.48
CA GLN A 359 3.84 1.19 -20.59
C GLN A 359 4.38 -0.17 -20.14
N HIS A 360 4.16 -1.17 -20.98
CA HIS A 360 4.62 -2.55 -20.84
C HIS A 360 6.07 -2.68 -20.38
N GLY A 361 6.34 -3.69 -19.55
CA GLY A 361 7.68 -4.06 -19.10
C GLY A 361 8.37 -3.04 -18.18
N ILE A 362 7.71 -1.94 -17.80
CA ILE A 362 8.25 -0.95 -16.86
C ILE A 362 7.71 -1.26 -15.47
N ARG A 363 8.58 -1.74 -14.57
CA ARG A 363 8.22 -1.99 -13.18
C ARG A 363 8.51 -0.76 -12.34
N VAL A 364 7.55 -0.40 -11.50
CA VAL A 364 7.67 0.76 -10.60
C VAL A 364 7.21 0.42 -9.20
N ILE A 365 7.77 1.14 -8.21
CA ILE A 365 7.14 1.31 -6.91
C ILE A 365 6.29 2.57 -6.95
N GLU A 366 5.05 2.48 -6.48
CA GLU A 366 4.10 3.57 -6.40
C GLU A 366 3.79 3.91 -4.92
N PHE A 367 3.91 5.20 -4.56
CA PHE A 367 3.22 5.76 -3.41
C PHE A 367 2.07 6.63 -3.89
N GLN A 368 0.90 6.48 -3.29
CA GLN A 368 -0.27 7.31 -3.59
C GLN A 368 -1.07 7.66 -2.33
N THR A 369 -1.85 8.74 -2.43
CA THR A 369 -2.91 9.06 -1.47
C THR A 369 -3.94 7.92 -1.39
N PRO A 370 -4.69 7.73 -0.29
CA PRO A 370 -5.72 6.69 -0.15
C PRO A 370 -7.00 6.96 -0.98
N HIS A 371 -6.82 7.42 -2.22
CA HIS A 371 -7.86 7.66 -3.20
C HIS A 371 -7.71 6.69 -4.37
N TYR A 372 -8.81 6.04 -4.73
CA TYR A 372 -8.87 5.05 -5.82
C TYR A 372 -9.52 5.59 -7.09
N GLU A 373 -9.79 6.89 -7.12
CA GLU A 373 -10.40 7.57 -8.25
C GLU A 373 -9.47 7.60 -9.47
N ARG A 374 -10.07 7.49 -10.65
CA ARG A 374 -9.41 7.63 -11.95
C ARG A 374 -10.45 7.95 -12.99
N LEU A 375 -10.05 8.72 -14.00
CA LEU A 375 -10.80 8.93 -15.22
C LEU A 375 -10.09 8.18 -16.34
N ILE A 376 -10.73 7.15 -16.89
CA ILE A 376 -10.14 6.36 -17.98
C ILE A 376 -10.40 7.12 -19.30
N VAL A 377 -9.35 7.67 -19.91
CA VAL A 377 -9.44 8.44 -21.16
C VAL A 377 -9.62 7.50 -22.35
N MET A 378 -8.79 6.46 -22.42
CA MET A 378 -8.90 5.36 -23.39
C MET A 378 -8.11 4.16 -22.89
N PHE A 379 -8.40 2.97 -23.44
CA PHE A 379 -7.62 1.78 -23.13
C PHE A 379 -7.52 0.85 -24.33
N ALA A 380 -6.35 0.21 -24.48
CA ALA A 380 -6.09 -0.70 -25.59
C ALA A 380 -6.64 -2.12 -25.36
N GLN A 381 -7.07 -2.40 -24.14
CA GLN A 381 -7.74 -3.64 -23.73
C GLN A 381 -9.13 -3.34 -23.17
N LYS A 382 -9.89 -4.40 -22.87
CA LYS A 382 -11.20 -4.27 -22.22
C LYS A 382 -11.05 -3.75 -20.78
N VAL A 383 -11.81 -2.71 -20.45
CA VAL A 383 -11.94 -2.24 -19.07
C VAL A 383 -12.82 -3.20 -18.28
N LEU A 384 -12.32 -3.74 -17.17
CA LEU A 384 -13.03 -4.75 -16.38
C LEU A 384 -13.85 -4.16 -15.21
N THR A 385 -13.55 -2.93 -14.79
CA THR A 385 -14.14 -2.32 -13.59
C THR A 385 -15.35 -1.41 -13.88
N GLN A 386 -15.51 -0.97 -15.13
CA GLN A 386 -16.59 -0.09 -15.59
C GLN A 386 -16.87 -0.34 -17.06
N ASN A 387 -18.07 0.06 -17.52
CA ASN A 387 -18.54 -0.15 -18.89
C ASN A 387 -18.39 1.07 -19.82
N HIS A 388 -17.88 2.20 -19.30
CA HIS A 388 -17.69 3.46 -20.01
C HIS A 388 -16.26 3.95 -19.92
N TRP A 389 -15.85 4.80 -20.85
CA TRP A 389 -14.67 5.65 -20.72
C TRP A 389 -15.10 7.04 -20.26
N ASP A 390 -14.23 7.71 -19.52
CA ASP A 390 -14.44 9.04 -18.96
C ASP A 390 -13.93 10.14 -19.90
N THR A 391 -13.73 9.82 -21.18
CA THR A 391 -13.09 10.68 -22.19
C THR A 391 -13.66 12.09 -22.19
N ASP A 392 -14.99 12.24 -22.21
CA ASP A 392 -15.63 13.55 -22.31
C ASP A 392 -15.30 14.43 -21.09
N ARG A 393 -15.44 13.88 -19.87
CA ARG A 393 -15.10 14.58 -18.64
C ARG A 393 -13.60 14.85 -18.54
N ALA A 394 -12.76 13.92 -18.99
CA ALA A 394 -11.33 14.10 -19.00
C ALA A 394 -10.92 15.27 -19.91
N MET A 395 -11.50 15.37 -21.12
CA MET A 395 -11.20 16.48 -22.04
C MET A 395 -11.61 17.85 -21.50
N ASP A 396 -12.67 17.93 -20.68
CA ASP A 396 -13.09 19.18 -20.04
C ASP A 396 -12.12 19.67 -18.96
N LEU A 397 -11.35 18.76 -18.37
CA LEU A 397 -10.53 19.03 -17.18
C LEU A 397 -9.01 18.93 -17.44
N ILE A 398 -8.60 18.31 -18.55
CA ILE A 398 -7.21 17.94 -18.82
C ILE A 398 -6.24 19.12 -18.70
N ASN A 399 -5.10 18.88 -18.05
CA ASN A 399 -3.96 19.77 -18.10
C ASN A 399 -3.31 19.70 -19.49
N THR A 400 -3.34 20.81 -20.22
CA THR A 400 -2.82 20.90 -21.59
C THR A 400 -1.31 21.12 -21.69
N GLU A 401 -0.62 21.26 -20.55
CA GLU A 401 0.83 21.43 -20.56
C GLU A 401 1.55 20.12 -20.93
N PRO A 402 2.68 20.21 -21.66
CA PRO A 402 3.50 19.05 -21.95
C PRO A 402 4.16 18.55 -20.66
N TYR A 403 4.18 17.23 -20.49
CA TYR A 403 4.76 16.62 -19.30
C TYR A 403 6.30 16.62 -19.37
N ARG A 404 6.94 16.76 -18.20
CA ARG A 404 8.37 16.55 -17.99
C ARG A 404 8.57 15.80 -16.69
N LEU A 405 9.60 14.98 -16.63
CA LEU A 405 9.99 14.34 -15.37
C LEU A 405 10.31 15.41 -14.32
N PRO A 406 9.85 15.24 -13.07
CA PRO A 406 10.25 16.11 -11.98
C PRO A 406 11.74 15.96 -11.70
N GLU A 407 12.38 17.05 -11.28
CA GLU A 407 13.73 17.00 -10.72
C GLU A 407 13.63 16.81 -9.19
N PRO A 408 14.19 15.71 -8.63
CA PRO A 408 14.22 15.53 -7.19
C PRO A 408 14.95 16.68 -6.48
N GLN A 409 14.43 17.11 -5.34
CA GLN A 409 15.09 18.13 -4.52
C GLN A 409 16.22 17.47 -3.72
N LEU A 410 17.47 17.84 -4.00
CA LEU A 410 18.60 17.43 -3.19
C LEU A 410 18.47 17.98 -1.76
N LEU A 411 18.42 17.09 -0.77
CA LEU A 411 18.40 17.46 0.65
C LEU A 411 19.81 17.40 1.25
N THR A 412 20.51 16.28 1.01
CA THR A 412 21.84 16.03 1.57
C THR A 412 22.68 15.21 0.60
N GLU A 413 23.94 15.60 0.41
CA GLU A 413 24.96 14.78 -0.26
C GLU A 413 26.30 14.89 0.50
N GLU A 414 26.76 13.78 1.08
CA GLU A 414 28.04 13.74 1.78
C GLU A 414 28.56 12.31 1.95
N GLY A 415 29.86 12.10 1.66
CA GLY A 415 30.58 10.88 2.08
C GLY A 415 29.92 9.55 1.70
N GLY A 416 29.41 9.43 0.46
CA GLY A 416 28.71 8.22 -0.02
C GLY A 416 27.24 8.11 0.40
N TYR A 417 26.67 9.18 0.96
CA TYR A 417 25.25 9.32 1.28
C TYR A 417 24.61 10.37 0.36
N LEU A 418 23.46 10.03 -0.21
CA LEU A 418 22.61 10.92 -1.00
C LEU A 418 21.16 10.78 -0.52
N GLU A 419 20.52 11.89 -0.18
CA GLU A 419 19.10 11.99 0.16
C GLU A 419 18.44 13.04 -0.72
N GLU A 420 17.41 12.61 -1.45
CA GLU A 420 16.64 13.46 -2.35
C GLU A 420 15.16 13.34 -1.99
N ARG A 421 14.48 14.48 -1.85
CA ARG A 421 13.02 14.49 -1.78
C ARG A 421 12.47 14.32 -3.18
N ILE A 422 11.71 13.26 -3.39
CA ILE A 422 11.11 12.94 -4.67
C ILE A 422 9.70 13.52 -4.79
N VAL A 423 8.97 13.64 -3.67
CA VAL A 423 7.69 14.38 -3.59
C VAL A 423 7.47 15.05 -2.24
N ASP A 424 6.68 16.11 -2.28
CA ASP A 424 6.19 16.89 -1.14
C ASP A 424 4.69 17.19 -1.35
N PHE A 425 3.86 16.14 -1.30
CA PHE A 425 2.42 16.28 -1.51
C PHE A 425 1.72 16.75 -0.23
N PRO A 426 0.47 17.27 -0.32
CA PRO A 426 -0.27 17.73 0.85
C PRO A 426 -0.42 16.69 1.97
N ASP A 427 -0.58 15.41 1.59
CA ASP A 427 -0.85 14.32 2.54
C ASP A 427 0.42 13.56 2.96
N PHE A 428 1.45 13.52 2.11
CA PHE A 428 2.70 12.82 2.41
C PHE A 428 3.90 13.36 1.62
N SER A 429 5.08 13.15 2.19
CA SER A 429 6.36 13.33 1.50
C SER A 429 7.03 11.98 1.26
N SER A 430 7.85 11.90 0.22
CA SER A 430 8.70 10.73 0.01
C SER A 430 10.10 11.14 -0.41
N GLU A 431 11.07 10.38 0.05
CA GLU A 431 12.48 10.54 -0.26
C GLU A 431 13.07 9.27 -0.87
N ARG A 432 14.02 9.48 -1.78
CA ARG A 432 14.94 8.47 -2.28
C ARG A 432 16.27 8.63 -1.57
N ILE A 433 16.76 7.54 -0.98
CA ILE A 433 18.01 7.53 -0.24
C ILE A 433 18.95 6.51 -0.88
N ARG A 434 20.15 6.96 -1.24
CA ARG A 434 21.25 6.11 -1.70
C ARG A 434 22.39 6.13 -0.67
N MET A 435 22.91 4.96 -0.35
CA MET A 435 24.01 4.76 0.57
C MET A 435 25.06 3.84 -0.06
N ASP A 436 26.32 4.26 -0.04
CA ASP A 436 27.45 3.38 -0.35
C ASP A 436 27.66 2.35 0.77
N GLU A 437 28.56 1.39 0.53
CA GLU A 437 28.84 0.28 1.46
C GLU A 437 29.17 0.78 2.88
N ASN A 438 28.65 0.08 3.90
CA ASN A 438 28.90 0.32 5.33
C ASN A 438 28.45 1.70 5.88
N ILE A 439 27.82 2.55 5.07
CA ILE A 439 27.24 3.81 5.55
C ILE A 439 26.04 3.50 6.45
N SER A 440 25.98 4.21 7.58
CA SER A 440 24.90 4.11 8.57
C SER A 440 24.35 5.48 8.94
N ARG A 441 23.02 5.64 8.86
CA ARG A 441 22.33 6.89 9.22
C ARG A 441 21.18 6.64 10.18
N LYS A 442 20.98 7.59 11.08
CA LYS A 442 19.86 7.64 12.02
C LYS A 442 18.77 8.54 11.44
N PHE A 443 17.54 8.07 11.47
CA PHE A 443 16.35 8.81 11.03
C PHE A 443 15.41 9.00 12.21
N GLN A 444 14.83 10.19 12.33
CA GLN A 444 13.82 10.51 13.35
C GLN A 444 12.43 10.32 12.74
N CYS A 445 11.49 9.78 13.51
CA CYS A 445 10.10 9.64 13.03
C CYS A 445 9.18 10.80 13.46
N GLU A 446 9.56 11.55 14.51
CA GLU A 446 8.86 12.77 14.94
C GLU A 446 7.35 12.62 15.20
N GLY A 447 6.94 11.44 15.66
CA GLY A 447 5.53 11.11 15.92
C GLY A 447 4.73 10.75 14.66
N ARG A 448 5.38 10.30 13.59
CA ARG A 448 4.74 9.88 12.34
C ARG A 448 5.16 8.48 11.98
N TYR A 449 4.24 7.68 11.43
CA TYR A 449 4.62 6.38 10.90
C TYR A 449 5.46 6.55 9.64
N HIS A 450 6.39 5.63 9.38
CA HIS A 450 7.19 5.63 8.15
C HIS A 450 6.93 4.34 7.37
N LEU A 451 6.82 4.45 6.05
CA LEU A 451 6.92 3.31 5.14
C LEU A 451 8.32 3.30 4.54
N ILE A 452 8.97 2.13 4.55
CA ILE A 452 10.29 1.94 3.96
C ILE A 452 10.22 0.75 3.03
N ILE A 453 10.74 0.89 1.81
CA ILE A 453 10.88 -0.21 0.85
C ILE A 453 12.28 -0.19 0.24
N CYS A 454 12.94 -1.34 0.26
CA CYS A 454 14.26 -1.48 -0.36
C CYS A 454 14.11 -1.60 -1.87
N VAL A 455 14.86 -0.82 -2.64
CA VAL A 455 14.85 -0.84 -4.11
C VAL A 455 16.01 -1.64 -4.65
N LYS A 456 17.19 -1.45 -4.05
CA LYS A 456 18.44 -2.08 -4.48
C LYS A 456 19.34 -2.31 -3.28
N GLY A 457 20.13 -3.37 -3.35
CA GLY A 457 21.14 -3.68 -2.34
C GLY A 457 20.50 -4.35 -1.13
N LYS A 458 21.13 -4.16 0.03
CA LYS A 458 20.79 -4.91 1.24
C LYS A 458 20.71 -3.98 2.45
N LEU A 459 19.47 -3.71 2.87
CA LEU A 459 19.19 -2.74 3.91
C LEU A 459 19.11 -3.42 5.28
N ARG A 460 19.94 -3.00 6.24
CA ARG A 460 19.76 -3.39 7.64
C ARG A 460 19.12 -2.24 8.41
N LEU A 461 17.93 -2.47 8.96
CA LEU A 461 17.22 -1.53 9.82
C LEU A 461 17.34 -1.98 11.26
N GLU A 462 17.73 -1.07 12.13
CA GLU A 462 17.79 -1.25 13.58
C GLU A 462 16.79 -0.29 14.24
N SER A 463 15.86 -0.83 15.03
CA SER A 463 14.87 -0.06 15.77
C SER A 463 15.49 0.55 17.04
N GLN A 464 14.75 1.43 17.71
CA GLN A 464 15.21 2.05 18.95
C GLN A 464 15.55 1.02 20.05
N SER A 465 14.85 -0.12 20.08
CA SER A 465 15.07 -1.19 21.06
C SER A 465 16.34 -2.01 20.81
N GLY A 466 17.02 -1.77 19.69
CA GLY A 466 18.16 -2.56 19.23
C GLY A 466 17.78 -3.81 18.42
N SER A 467 16.48 -4.06 18.20
CA SER A 467 16.05 -5.11 17.28
C SER A 467 16.48 -4.74 15.86
N SER A 468 16.99 -5.71 15.10
CA SER A 468 17.42 -5.47 13.72
C SER A 468 16.73 -6.41 12.74
N LEU A 469 16.34 -5.85 11.60
CA LEU A 469 15.80 -6.56 10.45
C LEU A 469 16.60 -6.23 9.20
N GLU A 470 16.51 -7.13 8.24
CA GLU A 470 17.18 -7.03 6.96
C GLU A 470 16.13 -7.01 5.85
N LEU A 471 16.22 -6.05 4.94
CA LEU A 471 15.36 -5.95 3.77
C LEU A 471 16.17 -6.17 2.50
N LEU A 472 15.67 -7.09 1.69
CA LEU A 472 16.08 -7.30 0.30
C LEU A 472 15.23 -6.42 -0.63
N PRO A 473 15.63 -6.26 -1.91
CA PRO A 473 14.84 -5.51 -2.87
C PRO A 473 13.37 -5.96 -2.90
N GLU A 474 12.46 -4.99 -2.95
CA GLU A 474 11.01 -5.14 -2.90
C GLU A 474 10.45 -5.66 -1.56
N GLU A 475 11.27 -5.80 -0.51
CA GLU A 475 10.77 -5.97 0.85
C GLU A 475 10.51 -4.61 1.51
N ALA A 476 9.39 -4.52 2.22
CA ALA A 476 8.93 -3.29 2.85
C ALA A 476 8.58 -3.48 4.33
N VAL A 477 8.67 -2.38 5.07
CA VAL A 477 8.31 -2.31 6.49
C VAL A 477 7.48 -1.08 6.80
N PHE A 478 6.60 -1.25 7.78
CA PHE A 478 5.89 -0.17 8.45
C PHE A 478 6.56 0.10 9.80
N LEU A 479 6.93 1.35 10.03
CA LEU A 479 7.52 1.83 11.29
C LEU A 479 6.44 2.61 12.05
N PRO A 480 6.07 2.20 13.27
CA PRO A 480 5.10 2.89 14.11
C PRO A 480 5.40 4.38 14.34
N ALA A 481 4.35 5.19 14.52
CA ALA A 481 4.48 6.60 14.88
C ALA A 481 5.14 6.82 16.26
N SER A 482 5.00 5.89 17.20
CA SER A 482 5.68 5.90 18.50
C SER A 482 7.15 5.50 18.45
N THR A 483 7.65 5.00 17.32
CA THR A 483 9.10 4.85 17.13
C THR A 483 9.72 6.26 17.14
N SER A 484 10.69 6.52 18.02
CA SER A 484 11.36 7.83 18.07
C SER A 484 12.37 7.95 16.93
N PHE A 485 13.14 6.89 16.71
CA PHE A 485 14.13 6.81 15.67
C PHE A 485 14.37 5.37 15.22
N TYR A 486 14.98 5.23 14.05
CA TYR A 486 15.59 4.00 13.58
C TYR A 486 16.93 4.31 12.92
N ARG A 487 17.76 3.29 12.75
CA ARG A 487 19.03 3.38 12.03
C ARG A 487 18.95 2.49 10.81
N VAL A 488 19.39 3.00 9.67
CA VAL A 488 19.59 2.21 8.46
C VAL A 488 21.07 2.13 8.17
N THR A 489 21.53 0.93 7.85
CA THR A 489 22.89 0.64 7.43
C THR A 489 22.88 -0.13 6.13
N ASN A 490 23.69 0.30 5.16
CA ASN A 490 23.96 -0.55 3.99
C ASN A 490 24.84 -1.72 4.42
N SER A 491 24.29 -2.92 4.35
CA SER A 491 24.96 -4.16 4.77
C SER A 491 25.48 -5.00 3.60
N GLY A 492 25.38 -4.48 2.37
CA GLY A 492 25.93 -5.08 1.16
C GLY A 492 27.20 -4.36 0.68
N ALA A 493 27.86 -4.97 -0.32
CA ALA A 493 29.08 -4.44 -0.93
C ALA A 493 28.81 -3.37 -2.02
N ASP A 494 27.60 -3.37 -2.59
CA ASP A 494 27.18 -2.39 -3.59
C ASP A 494 26.41 -1.23 -2.97
N SER A 495 26.19 -0.17 -3.74
CA SER A 495 25.26 0.90 -3.35
C SER A 495 23.85 0.37 -3.10
N MET A 496 23.29 0.75 -1.95
CA MET A 496 21.92 0.47 -1.55
C MET A 496 21.04 1.67 -1.89
N ILE A 497 19.83 1.40 -2.37
CA ILE A 497 18.78 2.41 -2.56
C ILE A 497 17.53 1.95 -1.83
N PHE A 498 16.90 2.86 -1.08
CA PHE A 498 15.57 2.64 -0.51
C PHE A 498 14.73 3.90 -0.63
N LEU A 499 13.42 3.70 -0.56
CA LEU A 499 12.45 4.78 -0.51
C LEU A 499 11.88 4.86 0.89
N ARG A 500 11.66 6.09 1.34
CA ARG A 500 10.96 6.40 2.58
C ARG A 500 9.73 7.24 2.23
N ALA A 501 8.57 6.92 2.79
CA ALA A 501 7.39 7.76 2.70
C ALA A 501 6.84 8.03 4.11
N VAL A 502 6.44 9.28 4.35
CA VAL A 502 6.03 9.78 5.66
C VAL A 502 4.79 10.67 5.47
N PRO A 503 3.73 10.51 6.27
CA PRO A 503 2.58 11.41 6.20
C PRO A 503 2.99 12.84 6.59
N VAL A 504 2.35 13.83 6.00
CA VAL A 504 2.43 15.21 6.50
C VAL A 504 1.65 15.24 7.81
N LYS A 505 2.16 15.92 8.85
CA LYS A 505 1.37 16.12 10.07
C LYS A 505 0.08 16.82 9.66
N ALA A 506 -1.07 16.19 9.90
CA ALA A 506 -2.32 16.92 9.94
C ALA A 506 -2.06 18.16 10.81
N HIS A 507 -2.22 19.35 10.22
CA HIS A 507 -2.28 20.54 11.06
C HIS A 507 -3.30 20.20 12.14
N SER A 508 -2.89 20.33 13.39
CA SER A 508 -3.83 20.32 14.50
C SER A 508 -4.77 21.50 14.27
N ALA A 509 -5.80 21.30 13.46
CA ALA A 509 -7.00 22.09 13.43
C ALA A 509 -7.74 21.73 14.73
N LYS A 510 -7.18 22.19 15.84
CA LYS A 510 -7.98 22.63 16.97
C LYS A 510 -8.16 24.13 16.80
N LEU A 511 -9.35 24.58 17.17
CA LEU A 511 -9.98 25.92 17.05
C LEU A 511 -11.07 25.84 15.94
N ASP A 512 -12.35 25.65 16.25
CA ASP A 512 -13.14 26.11 17.40
C ASP A 512 -14.04 25.05 18.05
#